data_AF-A0A496ZT21-F1
#
_entry.id   AF-A0A496ZT21-F1
#
_cell.length_a   1.000
_cell.length_b   1.000
_cell.length_c   1.000
_cell.angle_alpha   90.00
_cell.angle_beta   90.00
_cell.angle_gamma   90.00
#
_symmetry.space_group_name_H-M   'P 1'
#
loop_
_entity.id
_entity.type
_entity.pdbx_description
1 polymer ?
#
loop_
_entity_poly.entity_id
_entity_poly.type
_entity_poly.pdbx_seq_one_letter_code
_entity_poly.pdbx_strand_id
1 'polypeptide(L)'
;MAKKNKVIIPIEEKDLNRYRIDEKTYQFYIKQGLHPYRSSSGNIKWLTDFQYTIQLSKDINKKGHKRKRYEIKTIDKTIITFEKILFGLGTILFLLLAYYIGKIIGLF
;
A
#
# COMPACT_ATOMS: atom_id res chain seq x y z
N MET A 1 -21.65 4.99 24.26
CA MET A 1 -21.40 5.34 22.84
C MET A 1 -20.58 4.24 22.17
N ALA A 2 -21.19 3.40 21.34
CA ALA A 2 -20.49 2.31 20.65
C ALA A 2 -19.55 2.90 19.58
N LYS A 3 -18.23 2.64 19.69
CA LYS A 3 -17.25 2.98 18.66
C LYS A 3 -17.65 2.24 17.37
N LYS A 4 -18.22 2.96 16.40
CA LYS A 4 -18.57 2.41 15.08
C LYS A 4 -17.33 1.73 14.51
N ASN A 5 -17.39 0.41 14.35
CA ASN A 5 -16.34 -0.37 13.71
C ASN A 5 -16.09 0.27 12.34
N LYS A 6 -14.88 0.78 12.10
CA LYS A 6 -14.43 1.17 10.77
C LYS A 6 -14.24 -0.14 10.00
N VAL A 7 -15.31 -0.64 9.41
CA VAL A 7 -15.27 -1.79 8.49
C VAL A 7 -15.26 -1.22 7.08
N ILE A 8 -14.35 -1.72 6.27
CA ILE A 8 -14.30 -1.45 4.84
C ILE A 8 -14.81 -2.70 4.13
N ILE A 9 -15.82 -2.54 3.28
CA ILE A 9 -16.52 -3.64 2.61
C ILE A 9 -16.23 -3.51 1.11
N PRO A 10 -15.74 -4.56 0.43
CA PRO A 10 -15.56 -4.52 -1.01
C PRO A 10 -16.91 -4.34 -1.72
N ILE A 11 -16.91 -3.56 -2.80
CA ILE A 11 -18.07 -3.41 -3.69
C ILE A 11 -17.79 -4.22 -4.95
N GLU A 12 -18.63 -5.22 -5.22
CA GLU A 12 -18.56 -6.01 -6.45
C GLU A 12 -19.23 -5.27 -7.62
N GLU A 13 -18.86 -5.65 -8.85
CA GLU A 13 -19.40 -5.05 -10.08
C GLU A 13 -20.94 -5.13 -10.17
N LYS A 14 -21.52 -6.24 -9.70
CA LYS A 14 -22.98 -6.43 -9.65
C LYS A 14 -23.70 -5.43 -8.74
N ASP A 15 -22.97 -4.83 -7.79
CA ASP A 15 -23.51 -3.89 -6.80
C ASP A 15 -23.28 -2.42 -7.19
N LEU A 16 -22.67 -2.10 -8.33
CA LEU A 16 -22.37 -0.72 -8.73
C LEU A 16 -23.60 0.19 -8.75
N ASN A 17 -24.71 -0.31 -9.30
CA ASN A 17 -25.99 0.42 -9.35
C ASN A 17 -26.51 0.76 -7.94
N ARG A 18 -26.30 -0.13 -6.97
CA ARG A 18 -26.71 0.08 -5.57
C ARG A 18 -25.96 1.25 -4.93
N TYR A 19 -24.72 1.47 -5.36
CA TYR A 19 -23.84 2.51 -4.83
C TYR A 19 -23.74 3.74 -5.74
N ARG A 20 -24.54 3.82 -6.80
CA ARG A 20 -24.53 4.91 -7.79
C ARG A 20 -23.13 5.16 -8.37
N ILE A 21 -22.41 4.07 -8.65
CA ILE A 21 -21.12 4.13 -9.32
C ILE A 21 -21.37 3.89 -10.80
N ASP A 22 -21.07 4.88 -11.63
CA ASP A 22 -21.17 4.73 -13.08
C ASP A 22 -20.13 3.71 -13.59
N GLU A 23 -20.54 2.89 -14.56
CA GLU A 23 -19.69 1.86 -15.15
C GLU A 23 -18.40 2.44 -15.74
N LYS A 24 -18.47 3.62 -16.39
CA LYS A 24 -17.30 4.32 -16.93
C LYS A 24 -16.28 4.66 -15.85
N THR A 25 -16.77 5.16 -14.71
CA THR A 25 -15.93 5.51 -13.56
C THR A 25 -15.28 4.27 -12.97
N TYR A 26 -16.05 3.19 -12.82
CA TYR A 26 -15.53 1.90 -12.37
C TYR A 26 -14.43 1.37 -13.28
N GLN A 27 -14.68 1.28 -14.58
CA GLN A 27 -13.69 0.79 -15.55
C GLN A 27 -12.42 1.65 -15.59
N PHE A 28 -12.55 2.98 -15.44
CA PHE A 28 -11.40 3.88 -15.37
C PHE A 28 -10.49 3.58 -14.17
N TYR A 29 -11.06 3.41 -12.98
CA TYR A 29 -10.29 3.13 -11.77
C TYR A 29 -9.73 1.70 -11.74
N ILE A 30 -10.48 0.71 -12.24
CA ILE A 30 -10.01 -0.67 -12.33
C ILE A 30 -8.79 -0.78 -13.25
N LYS A 31 -8.74 -0.05 -14.36
CA LYS A 31 -7.55 0.02 -15.24
C LYS A 31 -6.30 0.58 -14.53
N GLN A 32 -6.49 1.33 -13.46
CA GLN A 32 -5.40 1.85 -12.61
C GLN A 32 -5.09 0.92 -11.42
N GLY A 33 -5.72 -0.26 -11.35
CA GLY A 33 -5.57 -1.19 -10.24
C GLY A 33 -6.28 -0.74 -8.95
N LEU A 34 -7.28 0.12 -9.06
CA LEU A 34 -8.07 0.63 -7.95
C LEU A 34 -9.45 -0.03 -7.91
N HIS A 35 -9.82 -0.54 -6.74
CA HIS A 35 -11.10 -1.20 -6.48
C HIS A 35 -11.98 -0.34 -5.55
N PRO A 36 -13.30 -0.34 -5.75
CA PRO A 36 -14.21 0.41 -4.89
C PRO A 36 -14.49 -0.33 -3.60
N TYR A 37 -14.41 0.38 -2.48
CA TYR A 37 -14.75 -0.13 -1.16
C TYR A 37 -15.63 0.85 -0.40
N ARG A 38 -16.60 0.33 0.34
CA ARG A 38 -17.47 1.13 1.21
C ARG A 38 -16.89 1.22 2.61
N SER A 39 -16.68 2.44 3.08
CA SER A 39 -16.34 2.68 4.48
C SER A 39 -17.58 2.65 5.39
N SER A 40 -17.37 2.42 6.69
CA SER A 40 -18.43 2.51 7.71
C SER A 40 -19.21 3.84 7.78
N SER A 41 -18.65 4.93 7.23
CA SER A 41 -19.35 6.22 7.12
C SER A 41 -20.27 6.31 5.90
N GLY A 42 -20.30 5.27 5.05
CA GLY A 42 -21.06 5.24 3.81
C GLY A 42 -20.29 5.75 2.59
N ASN A 43 -19.10 6.33 2.78
CA ASN A 43 -18.30 6.87 1.68
C ASN A 43 -17.60 5.74 0.91
N ILE A 44 -17.57 5.88 -0.42
CA ILE A 44 -16.83 5.01 -1.32
C ILE A 44 -15.37 5.47 -1.35
N LYS A 45 -14.45 4.52 -1.21
CA LYS A 45 -13.01 4.72 -1.32
C LYS A 45 -12.48 3.82 -2.41
N TRP A 46 -11.66 4.38 -3.29
CA TRP A 46 -10.93 3.63 -4.30
C TRP A 46 -9.56 3.31 -3.73
N LEU A 47 -9.27 2.03 -3.54
CA LEU A 47 -8.02 1.57 -2.93
C LEU A 47 -7.39 0.50 -3.82
N THR A 48 -6.08 0.39 -3.78
CA THR A 48 -5.39 -0.79 -4.32
C THR A 48 -5.56 -1.97 -3.36
N ASP A 49 -5.37 -3.20 -3.83
CA ASP A 49 -5.39 -4.40 -2.99
C ASP A 49 -4.43 -4.31 -1.79
N PHE A 50 -3.27 -3.68 -2.02
CA PHE A 50 -2.27 -3.43 -0.96
C PHE A 50 -2.80 -2.42 0.08
N GLN A 51 -3.36 -1.30 -0.37
CA GLN A 51 -3.93 -0.29 0.54
C GLN A 51 -5.13 -0.84 1.32
N TYR A 52 -5.98 -1.63 0.67
CA TYR A 52 -7.08 -2.34 1.31
C TYR A 52 -6.56 -3.27 2.42
N THR A 53 -5.54 -4.08 2.14
CA THR A 53 -4.93 -5.01 3.12
C THR A 53 -4.35 -4.27 4.33
N ILE A 54 -3.64 -3.17 4.11
CA ILE A 54 -3.14 -2.31 5.19
C ILE A 54 -4.30 -1.76 6.02
N GLN A 55 -5.35 -1.29 5.37
CA GLN A 55 -6.47 -0.66 6.07
C GLN A 55 -7.27 -1.69 6.88
N LEU A 56 -7.45 -2.89 6.35
CA LEU A 56 -8.06 -4.03 7.02
C LEU A 56 -7.25 -4.45 8.26
N SER A 57 -5.93 -4.52 8.15
CA SER A 57 -5.04 -4.82 9.29
C SER A 57 -5.06 -3.73 10.37
N LYS A 58 -5.16 -2.44 9.99
CA LYS A 58 -5.32 -1.31 10.93
C LYS A 58 -6.65 -1.39 11.70
N ASP A 59 -7.71 -1.83 11.05
CA ASP A 59 -9.03 -1.97 11.67
C ASP A 59 -9.11 -3.24 12.56
N ILE A 60 -8.38 -4.31 12.22
CA ILE A 60 -8.20 -5.51 13.07
C ILE A 60 -7.36 -5.18 14.32
N ASN A 61 -6.26 -4.43 14.19
CA ASN A 61 -5.36 -4.10 15.30
C ASN A 61 -6.00 -3.23 16.41
N LYS A 62 -7.15 -2.60 16.14
CA LYS A 62 -7.90 -1.81 17.14
C LYS A 62 -8.80 -2.64 18.05
N LYS A 63 -9.05 -3.91 17.73
CA LYS A 63 -9.79 -4.86 18.58
C LYS A 63 -8.79 -5.73 19.36
N GLY A 64 -8.20 -5.15 20.41
CA GLY A 64 -7.13 -5.74 21.20
C GLY A 64 -7.27 -7.25 21.45
N HIS A 65 -6.14 -7.94 21.20
CA HIS A 65 -5.76 -9.26 21.68
C HIS A 65 -6.63 -10.49 21.34
N LYS A 66 -5.90 -11.53 20.89
CA LYS A 66 -6.30 -12.91 20.60
C LYS A 66 -7.09 -13.13 19.30
N ARG A 67 -6.35 -13.31 18.20
CA ARG A 67 -6.04 -14.66 17.68
C ARG A 67 -5.16 -14.57 16.44
N LYS A 68 -4.15 -15.44 16.45
CA LYS A 68 -3.40 -15.96 15.31
C LYS A 68 -2.49 -14.95 14.60
N ARG A 69 -1.26 -14.95 15.09
CA ARG A 69 -0.02 -14.59 14.43
C ARG A 69 0.16 -15.47 13.16
N TYR A 70 -0.67 -15.29 12.14
CA TYR A 70 -0.36 -15.74 10.78
C TYR A 70 0.17 -14.54 10.01
N GLU A 71 1.46 -14.62 9.68
CA GLU A 71 2.06 -14.03 8.47
C GLU A 71 2.05 -12.50 8.27
N ILE A 72 1.99 -11.70 9.33
CA ILE A 72 2.39 -10.27 9.22
C ILE A 72 3.91 -10.09 9.39
N LYS A 73 4.63 -11.14 9.82
CA LYS A 73 6.10 -11.11 9.95
C LYS A 73 6.84 -11.05 8.60
N THR A 74 6.15 -11.32 7.49
CA THR A 74 6.73 -11.40 6.14
C THR A 74 6.73 -10.05 5.42
N ILE A 75 5.73 -9.17 5.64
CA ILE A 75 5.63 -7.87 4.96
C ILE A 75 6.63 -6.84 5.53
N ASP A 76 6.81 -6.80 6.86
CA ASP A 76 7.82 -5.94 7.47
C ASP A 76 9.24 -6.32 7.01
N LYS A 77 9.50 -7.63 6.84
CA LYS A 77 10.80 -8.09 6.34
C LYS A 77 11.05 -7.65 4.90
N THR A 78 10.08 -7.70 3.99
CA THR A 78 10.30 -7.30 2.59
C THR A 78 10.54 -5.79 2.45
N ILE A 79 9.83 -4.94 3.20
CA ILE A 79 10.06 -3.48 3.18
C ILE A 79 11.46 -3.15 3.72
N ILE A 80 11.84 -3.74 4.86
CA ILE A 80 13.18 -3.55 5.45
C ILE A 80 14.29 -4.08 4.51
N THR A 81 14.02 -5.14 3.75
CA THR A 81 14.99 -5.70 2.80
C THR A 81 15.15 -4.81 1.56
N PHE A 82 14.07 -4.20 1.08
CA PHE A 82 14.11 -3.28 -0.06
C PHE A 82 14.90 -1.99 0.25
N GLU A 83 14.72 -1.40 1.43
CA GLU A 83 15.53 -0.24 1.86
C GLU A 83 17.02 -0.56 1.91
N LYS A 84 17.40 -1.74 2.42
CA LYS A 84 18.81 -2.17 2.47
C LYS A 84 19.41 -2.36 1.08
N ILE A 85 18.64 -2.91 0.14
CA ILE A 85 19.07 -3.08 -1.26
C ILE A 85 19.24 -1.72 -1.93
N LEU A 86 18.28 -0.81 -1.74
CA LEU A 86 18.33 0.54 -2.32
C LEU A 86 19.51 1.36 -1.75
N PHE A 87 19.76 1.25 -0.44
CA PHE A 87 20.91 1.89 0.20
C PHE A 87 22.24 1.32 -0.31
N GLY A 88 22.34 -0.01 -0.47
CA GLY A 88 23.51 -0.67 -1.04
C GLY A 88 23.83 -0.22 -2.47
N LEU A 89 22.82 -0.17 -3.34
CA LEU A 89 22.94 0.36 -4.70
C LEU A 89 23.37 1.83 -4.72
N GLY A 90 22.80 2.65 -3.83
CA GLY A 90 23.18 4.06 -3.67
C GLY A 90 24.64 4.23 -3.28
N THR A 91 25.15 3.43 -2.34
CA THR A 91 26.56 3.49 -1.92
C THR A 91 27.54 3.08 -3.01
N ILE A 92 27.20 2.07 -3.83
CA ILE A 92 28.05 1.62 -4.94
C ILE A 92 28.14 2.71 -6.01
N LEU A 93 27.01 3.32 -6.37
CA LEU A 93 26.97 4.43 -7.33
C LEU A 93 27.75 5.64 -6.81
N PHE A 94 27.64 5.95 -5.52
CA PHE A 94 28.39 7.05 -4.91
C PHE A 94 29.90 6.82 -4.93
N LEU A 95 30.37 5.60 -4.65
CA LEU A 95 31.79 5.24 -4.73
C LEU A 95 32.33 5.31 -6.17
N LEU A 96 31.54 4.85 -7.14
CA LEU A 96 31.87 4.98 -8.57
C LEU A 96 31.99 6.44 -8.98
N LEU A 97 31.03 7.28 -8.59
CA LEU A 97 31.04 8.71 -8.86
C LEU A 97 32.25 9.40 -8.21
N ALA A 98 32.52 9.09 -6.94
CA ALA A 98 33.67 9.62 -6.21
C ALA A 98 35.00 9.20 -6.85
N TYR A 99 35.10 7.96 -7.33
CA TYR A 99 36.27 7.48 -8.08
C TYR A 99 36.47 8.25 -9.39
N TYR A 100 35.40 8.48 -10.17
CA TYR A 100 35.50 9.28 -11.39
C TYR A 100 35.85 10.73 -11.12
N ILE A 101 35.25 11.36 -10.10
CA ILE A 101 35.59 12.72 -9.69
C ILE A 101 37.06 12.80 -9.23
N GLY A 102 37.52 11.86 -8.40
CA GLY A 102 38.91 11.78 -7.97
C GLY A 102 39.89 11.57 -9.12
N LYS A 103 39.50 10.78 -10.13
CA LYS A 103 40.30 10.58 -11.34
C LYS A 103 40.37 11.83 -12.22
N ILE A 104 39.28 12.60 -12.30
CA ILE A 104 39.24 13.88 -13.02
C ILE A 104 40.11 14.93 -12.32
N ILE A 105 40.04 15.01 -10.99
CA ILE A 105 40.82 15.96 -10.19
C ILE A 105 42.30 15.57 -10.17
N GLY A 106 42.65 14.28 -10.13
CA GLY A 106 44.04 13.80 -10.16
C GLY A 106 44.71 13.84 -11.55
N LEU A 107 43.99 14.30 -12.59
CA LEU A 107 44.53 14.50 -13.94
C LEU A 107 44.87 15.98 -14.23
N PHE A 108 44.56 16.89 -13.30
CA PHE A 108 44.93 18.31 -13.31
C PHE A 108 46.03 18.57 -12.27
#